data_AF-A0A554JEG6-F1
#
_entry.id   AF-A0A554JEG6-F1
#
_cell.length_a   1.000
_cell.length_b   1.000
_cell.length_c   1.000
_cell.angle_alpha   90.00
_cell.angle_beta   90.00
_cell.angle_gamma   90.00
#
_symmetry.space_group_name_H-M   'P 1'
#
loop_
_entity.id
_entity.type
_entity.pdbx_description
1 polymer ?
#
loop_
_entity_poly.entity_id
_entity_poly.type
_entity_poly.pdbx_seq_one_letter_code
_entity_poly.pdbx_strand_id
1 'polypeptide(L)'
;VKDFIALPKPNGYRSIHTTVFDSEKNVFEIQIRTEQMHDEAERGIAAHWVYEEEGKSDDIQSFKVQWVEDLQNMQDEVKNAEDFLQALKIDFFQDRIFVLTPKGDVKDLPEGATPIDFAFSVHSDLGFFMMGAKVNGKMVKINHELHSGDVVEIIKTKKPVKISQDWLKQVKTSNAKHKIRHYLHENQSGIFNTLKNLIQRKEKNLR
;
A
#
# COMPACT_ATOMS: atom_id res chain seq x y z
N VAL A 1 -11.63 -9.35 6.37
CA VAL A 1 -12.00 -10.42 5.42
C VAL A 1 -11.79 -9.88 4.02
N LYS A 2 -11.09 -10.61 3.15
CA LYS A 2 -10.90 -10.28 1.73
C LYS A 2 -11.71 -11.29 0.92
N ASP A 3 -12.49 -10.79 -0.04
CA ASP A 3 -13.33 -11.61 -0.89
C ASP A 3 -12.73 -11.67 -2.30
N PHE A 4 -11.87 -12.65 -2.55
CA PHE A 4 -11.36 -12.91 -3.90
C PHE A 4 -12.31 -13.76 -4.75
N ILE A 5 -13.51 -14.08 -4.25
CA ILE A 5 -14.57 -14.66 -5.08
C ILE A 5 -15.27 -13.52 -5.84
N ALA A 6 -15.60 -12.43 -5.14
CA ALA A 6 -16.19 -11.24 -5.74
C ALA A 6 -15.18 -10.43 -6.57
N LEU A 7 -13.91 -10.39 -6.16
CA LEU A 7 -12.82 -9.71 -6.87
C LEU A 7 -11.62 -10.64 -7.08
N PRO A 8 -11.68 -11.54 -8.08
CA PRO A 8 -10.62 -12.53 -8.29
C PRO A 8 -9.31 -11.91 -8.77
N LYS A 9 -8.20 -12.57 -8.45
CA LYS A 9 -6.88 -12.10 -8.92
C LYS A 9 -6.72 -12.34 -10.43
N PRO A 10 -5.85 -11.57 -11.12
CA PRO A 10 -5.60 -11.72 -12.57
C PRO A 10 -5.17 -13.12 -13.03
N ASN A 11 -4.63 -13.94 -12.14
CA ASN A 11 -4.28 -15.34 -12.41
C ASN A 11 -5.46 -16.32 -12.24
N GLY A 12 -6.68 -15.81 -12.01
CA GLY A 12 -7.89 -16.62 -11.77
C GLY A 12 -8.10 -17.05 -10.33
N TYR A 13 -7.20 -16.68 -9.40
CA TYR A 13 -7.29 -17.14 -8.02
C TYR A 13 -8.55 -16.60 -7.32
N ARG A 14 -9.33 -17.52 -6.74
CA ARG A 14 -10.57 -17.26 -6.01
C ARG A 14 -10.54 -17.90 -4.62
N SER A 15 -10.78 -17.11 -3.57
CA SER A 15 -10.92 -17.57 -2.18
C SER A 15 -11.40 -16.44 -1.28
N ILE A 16 -12.08 -16.76 -0.18
CA ILE A 16 -12.31 -15.82 0.93
C ILE A 16 -11.17 -15.97 1.91
N HIS A 17 -10.46 -14.88 2.20
CA HIS A 17 -9.39 -14.85 3.20
C HIS A 17 -9.86 -14.12 4.44
N THR A 18 -9.70 -14.75 5.60
CA THR A 18 -9.94 -14.10 6.88
C THR A 18 -8.80 -14.38 7.83
N THR A 19 -8.43 -13.37 8.61
CA THR A 19 -7.40 -13.50 9.64
C THR A 19 -8.10 -13.61 10.98
N VAL A 20 -7.77 -14.66 11.74
CA VAL A 20 -8.33 -14.89 13.07
C VAL A 20 -7.23 -14.93 14.12
N PHE A 21 -7.63 -14.68 15.36
CA PHE A 21 -6.76 -14.72 16.52
C PHE A 21 -7.11 -15.93 17.38
N ASP A 22 -6.09 -16.67 17.82
CA ASP A 22 -6.24 -17.67 18.88
C ASP A 22 -6.12 -16.99 20.27
N SER A 23 -6.55 -17.71 21.29
CA SER A 23 -6.42 -17.40 22.72
C SER A 23 -5.02 -16.93 23.14
N GLU A 24 -3.97 -17.40 22.47
CA GLU A 24 -2.58 -17.00 22.71
C GLU A 24 -2.10 -15.79 21.88
N LYS A 25 -3.00 -15.10 21.16
CA LYS A 25 -2.69 -13.99 20.22
C LYS A 25 -1.84 -14.40 19.02
N ASN A 26 -1.74 -15.70 18.74
CA ASN A 26 -1.18 -16.18 17.50
C ASN A 26 -2.14 -15.85 16.34
N VAL A 27 -1.56 -15.46 15.21
CA VAL A 27 -2.31 -15.06 14.00
C VAL A 27 -2.34 -16.22 13.05
N PHE A 28 -3.54 -16.61 12.63
CA PHE A 28 -3.72 -17.62 11.58
C PHE A 28 -4.63 -17.08 10.50
N GLU A 29 -4.23 -17.27 9.25
CA GLU A 29 -5.06 -16.98 8.09
C GLU A 29 -5.89 -18.21 7.74
N ILE A 30 -7.20 -18.03 7.66
CA ILE A 30 -8.14 -19.02 7.15
C ILE A 30 -8.49 -18.63 5.73
N GLN A 31 -8.28 -19.57 4.81
CA GLN A 31 -8.65 -19.43 3.41
C GLN A 31 -9.79 -20.40 3.11
N ILE A 32 -10.95 -19.87 2.74
CA ILE A 32 -12.14 -20.64 2.40
C ILE A 32 -12.32 -20.59 0.88
N ARG A 33 -12.47 -21.76 0.25
CA ARG A 33 -12.67 -21.90 -1.19
C ARG A 33 -13.35 -23.23 -1.49
N THR A 34 -13.98 -23.34 -2.65
CA THR A 34 -14.52 -24.62 -3.14
C THR A 34 -13.37 -25.52 -3.63
N GLU A 35 -13.66 -26.81 -3.82
CA GLU A 35 -12.70 -27.76 -4.38
C GLU A 35 -12.26 -27.36 -5.80
N GLN A 36 -13.18 -26.89 -6.64
CA GLN A 36 -12.87 -26.33 -7.96
C GLN A 36 -11.89 -25.15 -7.89
N MET A 37 -12.14 -24.18 -7.00
CA MET A 37 -11.24 -23.04 -6.79
C MET A 37 -9.87 -23.46 -6.25
N HIS A 38 -9.81 -24.56 -5.50
CA HIS A 38 -8.56 -25.14 -5.03
C HIS A 38 -7.76 -25.73 -6.19
N ASP A 39 -8.40 -26.53 -7.06
CA ASP A 39 -7.77 -27.09 -8.26
C ASP A 39 -7.25 -26.00 -9.21
N GLU A 40 -8.05 -24.95 -9.46
CA GLU A 40 -7.66 -23.79 -10.27
C GLU A 40 -6.45 -23.05 -9.67
N ALA A 41 -6.39 -22.93 -8.35
CA ALA A 41 -5.29 -22.27 -7.66
C ALA A 41 -3.99 -23.08 -7.68
N GLU A 42 -4.06 -24.41 -7.62
CA GLU A 42 -2.89 -25.29 -7.64
C GLU A 42 -2.35 -25.55 -9.05
N ARG A 43 -3.25 -25.72 -10.02
CA ARG A 43 -2.92 -26.17 -11.38
C ARG A 43 -3.00 -25.04 -12.42
N GLY A 44 -3.48 -23.87 -12.02
CA GLY A 44 -3.73 -22.73 -12.90
C GLY A 44 -4.95 -22.94 -13.81
N ILE A 45 -5.45 -21.84 -14.40
CA ILE A 45 -6.58 -21.86 -15.34
C ILE A 45 -6.32 -22.80 -16.56
N ALA A 46 -5.05 -23.04 -16.90
CA ALA A 46 -4.67 -23.88 -18.04
C ALA A 46 -5.08 -25.36 -17.90
N ALA A 47 -5.28 -25.88 -16.68
CA ALA A 47 -5.79 -27.24 -16.47
C ALA A 47 -7.31 -27.35 -16.69
N HIS A 48 -8.04 -26.24 -16.55
CA HIS A 48 -9.49 -26.16 -16.78
C HIS A 48 -9.83 -25.95 -18.27
N TRP A 49 -8.89 -25.41 -19.07
CA TRP A 49 -9.03 -25.25 -20.52
C TRP A 49 -9.22 -26.56 -21.29
N VAL A 50 -8.84 -27.71 -20.73
CA VAL A 50 -9.00 -29.04 -21.37
C VAL A 50 -10.36 -29.67 -21.04
N TYR A 51 -11.12 -29.13 -20.08
CA TYR A 51 -12.37 -29.74 -19.61
C TYR A 51 -13.65 -28.99 -20.02
N GLU A 52 -13.55 -27.75 -20.53
CA GLU A 52 -14.71 -26.94 -20.93
C GLU A 52 -14.83 -26.72 -22.45
N GLU A 53 -14.52 -27.73 -23.28
CA GLU A 53 -15.00 -27.73 -24.67
C GLU A 53 -16.51 -28.04 -24.78
N GLU A 54 -17.19 -28.35 -23.68
CA GLU A 54 -18.64 -28.62 -23.66
C GLU A 54 -19.39 -27.73 -22.66
N GLY A 55 -19.42 -26.42 -22.89
CA GLY A 55 -20.60 -25.61 -22.54
C GLY A 55 -20.37 -24.31 -21.75
N LYS A 56 -20.47 -23.20 -22.50
CA LYS A 56 -20.93 -21.85 -22.11
C LYS A 56 -20.38 -21.23 -20.82
N SER A 57 -19.66 -20.11 -20.95
CA SER A 57 -19.49 -19.15 -19.84
C SER A 57 -19.50 -17.68 -20.29
N ASP A 58 -20.49 -16.95 -19.79
CA ASP A 58 -20.67 -15.48 -19.87
C ASP A 58 -19.76 -14.72 -18.87
N ASP A 59 -18.98 -15.43 -18.04
CA ASP A 59 -18.22 -14.85 -16.92
C ASP A 59 -17.00 -14.00 -17.31
N ILE A 60 -16.53 -14.10 -18.56
CA ILE A 60 -15.38 -13.31 -19.04
C ILE A 60 -15.78 -11.84 -19.32
N GLN A 61 -17.06 -11.55 -19.54
CA GLN A 61 -17.52 -10.18 -19.84
C GLN A 61 -17.71 -9.31 -18.58
N SER A 62 -18.08 -9.90 -17.44
CA SER A 62 -18.34 -9.16 -16.18
C SER A 62 -17.06 -8.54 -15.61
N PHE A 63 -15.94 -9.27 -15.66
CA PHE A 63 -14.62 -8.77 -15.27
C PHE A 63 -14.17 -7.54 -16.04
N LYS A 64 -14.69 -7.31 -17.26
CA LYS A 64 -14.30 -6.15 -18.07
C LYS A 64 -15.04 -4.87 -17.69
N VAL A 65 -16.08 -4.91 -16.86
CA VAL A 65 -16.94 -3.74 -16.60
C VAL A 65 -16.64 -3.10 -15.25
N GLN A 66 -16.31 -3.90 -14.23
CA GLN A 66 -16.18 -3.41 -12.85
C GLN A 66 -14.90 -2.57 -12.61
N TRP A 67 -13.76 -2.98 -13.19
CA TRP A 67 -12.52 -2.17 -13.17
C TRP A 67 -12.64 -0.87 -13.97
N VAL A 68 -13.56 -0.78 -14.93
CA VAL A 68 -13.78 0.43 -15.74
C VAL A 68 -14.55 1.50 -14.95
N GLU A 69 -15.44 1.11 -14.05
CA GLU A 69 -16.14 2.04 -13.15
C GLU A 69 -15.22 2.61 -12.06
N ASP A 70 -14.33 1.78 -11.51
CA ASP A 70 -13.29 2.25 -10.57
C ASP A 70 -12.27 3.18 -11.26
N LEU A 71 -12.00 2.97 -12.56
CA LEU A 71 -11.19 3.85 -13.40
C LEU A 71 -11.83 5.23 -13.66
N GLN A 72 -13.16 5.30 -13.77
CA GLN A 72 -13.86 6.57 -14.01
C GLN A 72 -13.82 7.50 -12.78
N ASN A 73 -13.86 6.93 -11.57
CA ASN A 73 -13.84 7.72 -10.34
C ASN A 73 -12.45 8.28 -9.97
N MET A 74 -11.37 7.82 -10.62
CA MET A 74 -9.99 8.22 -10.32
C MET A 74 -9.34 9.09 -11.42
N GLN A 75 -10.10 9.48 -12.44
CA GLN A 75 -9.57 10.18 -13.63
C GLN A 75 -9.23 11.67 -13.38
N ASP A 76 -9.66 12.27 -12.28
CA ASP A 76 -9.57 13.72 -12.10
C ASP A 76 -8.18 14.27 -11.68
N GLU A 77 -7.17 13.44 -11.35
CA GLU A 77 -5.94 13.97 -10.72
C GLU A 77 -4.55 13.54 -11.25
N VAL A 78 -4.39 12.73 -12.31
CA VAL A 78 -3.03 12.24 -12.67
C VAL A 78 -2.63 12.44 -14.13
N LYS A 79 -1.57 13.23 -14.34
CA LYS A 79 -0.99 13.59 -15.66
C LYS A 79 -0.09 12.53 -16.32
N ASN A 80 0.25 11.42 -15.66
CA ASN A 80 1.12 10.38 -16.23
C ASN A 80 0.53 8.96 -16.00
N ALA A 81 -0.02 8.37 -17.05
CA ALA A 81 -0.61 7.03 -17.00
C ALA A 81 0.41 5.91 -16.76
N GLU A 82 1.67 6.05 -17.21
CA GLU A 82 2.73 5.05 -16.98
C GLU A 82 3.11 4.90 -15.50
N ASP A 83 3.33 6.02 -14.80
CA ASP A 83 3.70 6.01 -13.38
C ASP A 83 2.57 5.40 -12.52
N PHE A 84 1.32 5.61 -12.95
CA PHE A 84 0.13 5.04 -12.33
C PHE A 84 0.05 3.53 -12.56
N LEU A 85 0.23 3.06 -13.80
CA LEU A 85 0.24 1.62 -14.11
C LEU A 85 1.36 0.88 -13.39
N GLN A 86 2.53 1.51 -13.21
CA GLN A 86 3.63 0.92 -12.46
C GLN A 86 3.32 0.85 -10.96
N ALA A 87 2.73 1.89 -10.38
CA ALA A 87 2.25 1.91 -9.00
C ALA A 87 1.21 0.82 -8.72
N LEU A 88 0.22 0.69 -9.62
CA LEU A 88 -0.82 -0.34 -9.56
C LEU A 88 -0.23 -1.75 -9.68
N LYS A 89 0.73 -1.94 -10.60
CA LYS A 89 1.42 -3.23 -10.73
C LYS A 89 2.17 -3.61 -9.45
N ILE A 90 2.88 -2.68 -8.83
CA ILE A 90 3.65 -2.94 -7.61
C ILE A 90 2.71 -3.27 -6.44
N ASP A 91 1.64 -2.51 -6.24
CA ASP A 91 0.72 -2.73 -5.12
C ASP A 91 -0.13 -4.01 -5.28
N PHE A 92 -0.38 -4.47 -6.52
CA PHE A 92 -1.27 -5.61 -6.81
C PHE A 92 -0.55 -6.93 -7.10
N PHE A 93 0.65 -6.92 -7.69
CA PHE A 93 1.39 -8.14 -8.05
C PHE A 93 2.48 -8.56 -7.06
N GLN A 94 2.85 -7.72 -6.09
CA GLN A 94 3.80 -8.13 -5.05
C GLN A 94 3.13 -9.04 -4.01
N ASP A 95 3.88 -10.03 -3.54
CA ASP A 95 3.49 -10.83 -2.39
C ASP A 95 3.17 -9.90 -1.21
N ARG A 96 2.17 -10.27 -0.42
CA ARG A 96 1.61 -9.41 0.63
C ARG A 96 2.12 -9.89 1.99
N ILE A 97 2.57 -8.95 2.82
CA ILE A 97 2.96 -9.20 4.21
C ILE A 97 1.93 -8.64 5.18
N PHE A 98 1.77 -9.32 6.31
CA PHE A 98 0.84 -8.92 7.37
C PHE A 98 1.59 -8.50 8.62
N VAL A 99 1.46 -7.24 8.97
CA VAL A 99 2.24 -6.61 10.04
C VAL A 99 1.29 -6.12 11.12
N LEU A 100 1.65 -6.30 12.39
CA LEU A 100 0.79 -5.98 13.52
C LEU A 100 1.13 -4.62 14.15
N THR A 101 0.10 -3.89 14.59
CA THR A 101 0.28 -2.80 15.55
C THR A 101 0.45 -3.38 16.96
N PRO A 102 1.01 -2.63 17.93
CA PRO A 102 1.10 -3.08 19.31
C PRO A 102 -0.28 -3.31 19.97
N LYS A 103 -1.34 -2.78 19.35
CA LYS A 103 -2.74 -2.96 19.78
C LYS A 103 -3.38 -4.22 19.19
N GLY A 104 -2.70 -4.91 18.28
CA GLY A 104 -3.20 -6.11 17.61
C GLY A 104 -3.91 -5.84 16.29
N ASP A 105 -3.92 -4.60 15.78
CA ASP A 105 -4.49 -4.32 14.46
C ASP A 105 -3.55 -4.86 13.37
N VAL A 106 -4.10 -5.55 12.38
CA VAL A 106 -3.33 -6.08 11.25
C VAL A 106 -3.29 -5.05 10.13
N LYS A 107 -2.09 -4.81 9.60
CA LYS A 107 -1.83 -3.96 8.44
C LYS A 107 -1.26 -4.79 7.32
N ASP A 108 -1.90 -4.65 6.17
CA ASP A 108 -1.52 -5.31 4.93
C ASP A 108 -0.60 -4.38 4.14
N LEU A 109 0.59 -4.87 3.83
CA LEU A 109 1.63 -4.15 3.09
C LEU A 109 2.22 -5.06 2.00
N PRO A 110 2.77 -4.50 0.91
CA PRO A 110 3.54 -5.30 -0.04
C PRO A 110 4.84 -5.81 0.60
N GLU A 111 5.36 -6.92 0.11
CA GLU A 111 6.65 -7.47 0.51
C GLU A 111 7.78 -6.45 0.31
N GLY A 112 8.72 -6.43 1.25
CA GLY A 112 9.80 -5.44 1.30
C GLY A 112 9.36 -4.06 1.77
N ALA A 113 8.11 -3.89 2.23
CA ALA A 113 7.68 -2.66 2.88
C ALA A 113 8.50 -2.35 4.13
N THR A 114 8.62 -1.07 4.44
CA THR A 114 9.44 -0.56 5.54
C THR A 114 8.59 -0.01 6.69
N PRO A 115 9.16 0.27 7.87
CA PRO A 115 8.48 0.98 8.93
C PRO A 115 7.86 2.32 8.51
N ILE A 116 8.42 2.99 7.49
CA ILE A 116 7.86 4.23 6.95
C ILE A 116 6.53 3.94 6.23
N ASP A 117 6.50 2.89 5.40
CA ASP A 117 5.28 2.43 4.72
C ASP A 117 4.20 2.06 5.73
N PHE A 118 4.59 1.36 6.80
CA PHE A 118 3.69 1.03 7.91
C PHE A 118 3.14 2.28 8.61
N ALA A 119 3.99 3.27 8.92
CA ALA A 119 3.53 4.50 9.56
C ALA A 119 2.44 5.23 8.73
N PHE A 120 2.63 5.32 7.41
CA PHE A 120 1.66 5.94 6.50
C PHE A 120 0.39 5.10 6.25
N SER A 121 0.43 3.77 6.50
CA SER A 121 -0.73 2.88 6.40
C SER A 121 -1.57 2.83 7.68
N VAL A 122 -0.99 3.15 8.85
CA VAL A 122 -1.72 3.32 10.10
C VAL A 122 -2.51 4.62 10.09
N HIS A 123 -1.82 5.75 9.88
CA HIS A 123 -2.45 7.07 9.79
C HIS A 123 -1.54 8.02 9.01
N SER A 124 -2.12 8.80 8.09
CA SER A 124 -1.36 9.73 7.23
C SER A 124 -0.42 10.64 8.03
N ASP A 125 -0.90 11.17 9.15
CA ASP A 125 -0.11 12.06 10.00
C ASP A 125 1.05 11.34 10.69
N LEU A 126 0.88 10.08 11.06
CA LEU A 126 1.86 9.36 11.89
C LEU A 126 3.22 9.26 11.18
N GLY A 127 3.23 9.11 9.85
CA GLY A 127 4.45 9.14 9.06
C GLY A 127 5.24 10.46 9.19
N PHE A 128 4.55 11.60 9.24
CA PHE A 128 5.19 12.92 9.39
C PHE A 128 5.77 13.16 10.80
N PHE A 129 5.30 12.44 11.80
CA PHE A 129 5.82 12.51 13.18
C PHE A 129 6.77 11.36 13.54
N MET A 130 7.09 10.49 12.59
CA MET A 130 7.93 9.31 12.84
C MET A 130 9.40 9.71 13.05
N MET A 131 9.95 9.34 14.20
CA MET A 131 11.38 9.49 14.52
C MET A 131 12.14 8.15 14.42
N GLY A 132 11.46 7.04 14.65
CA GLY A 132 12.04 5.71 14.58
C GLY A 132 10.97 4.63 14.71
N ALA A 133 11.39 3.37 14.68
CA ALA A 133 10.50 2.23 14.84
C ALA A 133 11.15 1.13 15.68
N LYS A 134 10.30 0.36 16.37
CA LYS A 134 10.65 -0.92 16.94
C LYS A 134 9.90 -2.02 16.23
N VAL A 135 10.58 -3.13 15.98
CA VAL A 135 10.01 -4.35 15.43
C VAL A 135 10.22 -5.44 16.49
N ASN A 136 9.14 -6.09 16.91
CA ASN A 136 9.16 -7.12 17.96
C ASN A 136 9.87 -6.64 19.24
N GLY A 137 9.65 -5.38 19.62
CA GLY A 137 10.24 -4.74 20.79
C GLY A 137 11.69 -4.24 20.64
N LYS A 138 12.37 -4.50 19.51
CA LYS A 138 13.76 -4.07 19.26
C LYS A 138 13.81 -2.85 18.34
N MET A 139 14.69 -1.90 18.66
CA MET A 139 14.91 -0.72 17.80
C MET A 139 15.50 -1.14 16.45
N VAL A 140 14.88 -0.69 15.36
CA VAL A 140 15.34 -0.94 13.99
C VAL A 140 15.59 0.35 13.24
N LYS A 141 16.33 0.25 12.12
CA LYS A 141 16.46 1.36 11.18
C LYS A 141 15.13 1.56 10.44
N ILE A 142 14.88 2.80 10.00
CA ILE A 142 13.65 3.17 9.29
C ILE A 142 13.49 2.48 7.92
N ASN A 143 14.59 1.97 7.34
CA ASN A 143 14.63 1.25 6.07
C ASN A 143 14.69 -0.27 6.24
N HIS A 144 14.48 -0.79 7.45
CA HIS A 144 14.40 -2.23 7.69
C HIS A 144 13.21 -2.81 6.91
N GLU A 145 13.39 -3.97 6.29
CA GLU A 145 12.29 -4.66 5.61
C GLU A 145 11.46 -5.43 6.61
N LEU A 146 10.15 -5.27 6.54
CA LEU A 146 9.18 -5.92 7.42
C LEU A 146 8.83 -7.30 6.88
N HIS A 147 8.53 -8.23 7.78
CA HIS A 147 8.07 -9.57 7.45
C HIS A 147 6.68 -9.83 8.03
N SER A 148 5.98 -10.83 7.46
CA SER A 148 4.69 -11.26 8.01
C SER A 148 4.84 -11.73 9.46
N GLY A 149 3.93 -11.29 10.32
CA GLY A 149 3.92 -11.57 11.76
C GLY A 149 4.68 -10.57 12.63
N ASP A 150 5.41 -9.62 12.03
CA ASP A 150 6.14 -8.61 12.80
C ASP A 150 5.18 -7.65 13.53
N VAL A 151 5.49 -7.36 14.80
CA VAL A 151 4.82 -6.33 15.58
C VAL A 151 5.61 -5.03 15.48
N VAL A 152 5.04 -4.02 14.85
CA VAL A 152 5.70 -2.74 14.57
C VAL A 152 5.14 -1.63 15.45
N GLU A 153 6.02 -1.03 16.24
CA GLU A 153 5.74 0.14 17.05
C GLU A 153 6.44 1.37 16.44
N ILE A 154 5.67 2.40 16.10
CA ILE A 154 6.22 3.66 15.60
C ILE A 154 6.47 4.62 16.75
N ILE A 155 7.72 5.09 16.86
CA ILE A 155 8.12 6.10 17.83
C ILE A 155 7.87 7.47 17.21
N LYS A 156 6.90 8.20 17.78
CA LYS A 156 6.49 9.53 17.29
C LYS A 156 7.03 10.69 18.13
N THR A 157 7.26 11.83 17.49
CA THR A 157 7.60 13.11 18.14
C THR A 157 6.39 14.03 18.25
N LYS A 158 6.46 15.03 19.14
CA LYS A 158 5.41 16.06 19.27
C LYS A 158 5.42 17.08 18.11
N LYS A 159 6.57 17.26 17.46
CA LYS A 159 6.74 18.15 16.31
C LYS A 159 6.93 17.31 15.04
N PRO A 160 6.44 17.78 13.87
CA PRO A 160 6.69 17.11 12.60
C PRO A 160 8.19 17.01 12.32
N VAL A 161 8.61 15.88 11.76
CA VAL A 161 10.00 15.65 11.36
C VAL A 161 10.24 16.27 9.99
N LYS A 162 11.44 16.79 9.77
CA LYS A 162 11.83 17.31 8.46
C LYS A 162 12.05 16.13 7.51
N ILE A 163 11.09 15.87 6.64
CA ILE A 163 11.21 14.85 5.59
C ILE A 163 12.18 15.34 4.51
N SER A 164 13.11 14.47 4.13
CA SER A 164 14.07 14.70 3.04
C SER A 164 13.70 13.87 1.81
N GLN A 165 14.30 14.20 0.67
CA GLN A 165 14.09 13.48 -0.58
C GLN A 165 14.52 12.00 -0.50
N ASP A 166 15.44 11.66 0.41
CA ASP A 166 15.93 10.29 0.58
C ASP A 166 14.85 9.33 1.10
N TRP A 167 13.80 9.83 1.75
CA TRP A 167 12.66 9.00 2.15
C TRP A 167 11.97 8.36 0.94
N LEU A 168 11.93 9.04 -0.21
CA LEU A 168 11.35 8.49 -1.44
C LEU A 168 12.10 7.25 -1.94
N LYS A 169 13.38 7.08 -1.59
CA LYS A 169 14.19 5.90 -1.92
C LYS A 169 13.94 4.73 -0.97
N GLN A 170 13.50 5.02 0.25
CA GLN A 170 13.31 4.04 1.33
C GLN A 170 11.90 3.48 1.36
N VAL A 171 10.93 4.24 0.84
CA VAL A 171 9.51 3.89 0.83
C VAL A 171 9.18 3.05 -0.40
N LYS A 172 8.41 1.98 -0.21
CA LYS A 172 8.01 1.09 -1.31
C LYS A 172 6.61 1.42 -1.85
N THR A 173 5.67 1.70 -0.97
CA THR A 173 4.25 1.87 -1.29
C THR A 173 3.96 3.17 -2.04
N SER A 174 3.04 3.10 -3.01
CA SER A 174 2.64 4.24 -3.83
C SER A 174 1.99 5.34 -3.00
N ASN A 175 1.16 4.95 -2.03
CA ASN A 175 0.48 5.86 -1.10
C ASN A 175 1.47 6.73 -0.30
N ALA A 176 2.47 6.10 0.33
CA ALA A 176 3.47 6.83 1.09
C ALA A 176 4.36 7.69 0.18
N LYS A 177 4.76 7.20 -1.01
CA LYS A 177 5.49 8.01 -2.00
C LYS A 177 4.70 9.25 -2.41
N HIS A 178 3.41 9.10 -2.70
CA HIS A 178 2.55 10.22 -3.09
C HIS A 178 2.47 11.27 -1.99
N LYS A 179 2.17 10.86 -0.75
CA LYS A 179 2.09 11.77 0.41
C LYS A 179 3.40 12.51 0.67
N ILE A 180 4.54 11.82 0.57
CA ILE A 180 5.85 12.44 0.75
C ILE A 180 6.13 13.44 -0.38
N ARG A 181 5.83 13.11 -1.64
CA ARG A 181 6.00 14.05 -2.77
C ARG A 181 5.15 15.31 -2.57
N HIS A 182 3.88 15.14 -2.18
CA HIS A 182 2.99 16.26 -1.91
C HIS A 182 3.57 17.18 -0.83
N TYR A 183 3.98 16.61 0.31
CA TYR A 183 4.60 17.36 1.40
C TYR A 183 5.87 18.10 0.97
N LEU A 184 6.75 17.46 0.20
CA LEU A 184 7.98 18.11 -0.29
C LEU A 184 7.67 19.26 -1.25
N HIS A 185 6.67 19.11 -2.13
CA HIS A 185 6.26 20.15 -3.07
C HIS A 185 5.63 21.37 -2.36
N GLU A 186 4.76 21.15 -1.38
CA GLU A 186 4.18 22.23 -0.57
C GLU A 186 5.26 22.97 0.23
N ASN A 187 6.19 22.23 0.83
CA ASN A 187 7.24 22.83 1.66
C ASN A 187 8.24 23.63 0.79
N GLN A 188 8.59 23.14 -0.40
CA GLN A 188 9.40 23.89 -1.38
C GLN A 188 8.68 25.16 -1.86
N SER A 189 7.37 25.08 -2.14
CA SER A 189 6.56 26.23 -2.53
C SER A 189 6.46 27.28 -1.42
N GLY A 190 6.33 26.85 -0.16
CA GLY A 190 6.33 27.72 1.01
C GLY A 190 7.67 28.44 1.23
N ILE A 191 8.79 27.73 1.06
CA ILE A 191 10.14 28.32 1.10
C ILE A 191 10.32 29.35 -0.02
N PHE A 192 9.87 29.03 -1.24
CA PHE A 192 9.97 29.91 -2.40
C PHE A 192 9.17 31.22 -2.21
N ASN A 193 7.94 31.12 -1.69
CA ASN A 193 7.11 32.29 -1.38
C ASN A 193 7.72 33.15 -0.26
N THR A 194 8.30 32.52 0.75
CA THR A 194 8.99 33.24 1.85
C THR A 194 10.20 34.02 1.33
N LEU A 195 11.01 33.40 0.47
CA LEU A 195 12.17 34.05 -0.16
C LEU A 195 11.75 35.20 -1.09
N LYS A 196 10.71 35.01 -1.89
CA LYS A 196 10.17 36.05 -2.78
C LYS A 196 9.69 37.28 -2.00
N ASN A 197 8.99 37.07 -0.88
CA ASN A 197 8.54 38.14 0.01
C ASN A 197 9.71 38.88 0.68
N LEU A 198 10.79 38.18 1.03
CA LEU A 198 12.01 38.76 1.61
C LEU A 198 12.77 39.64 0.59
N ILE A 199 12.85 39.20 -0.66
CA ILE A 199 13.48 39.96 -1.76
C ILE A 199 12.66 41.23 -2.04
N GLN A 200 11.34 41.13 -2.17
CA GLN A 200 10.47 42.29 -2.38
C GLN A 200 10.54 43.31 -1.24
N ARG A 201 10.65 42.85 0.02
CA ARG A 201 10.84 43.74 1.17
C ARG A 201 12.19 44.46 1.13
N LYS A 202 13.26 43.79 0.73
CA LYS A 202 14.58 44.42 0.56
C LYS A 202 14.58 45.45 -0.56
N GLU A 203 13.95 45.16 -1.70
CA GLU A 203 13.84 46.09 -2.82
C GLU A 203 13.00 47.34 -2.47
N LYS A 204 11.97 47.19 -1.64
CA LYS A 204 11.16 48.32 -1.15
C LYS A 204 11.90 49.23 -0.16
N ASN A 205 12.89 48.70 0.56
CA ASN A 205 13.69 49.46 1.51
C ASN A 205 14.94 50.10 0.89
N LEU A 206 15.26 49.79 -0.37
CA LEU A 206 16.38 50.36 -1.13
C LEU A 206 15.95 51.52 -2.06
N ARG A 207 14.67 51.85 -2.12
CA ARG A 207 14.11 53.03 -2.80
C ARG A 207 13.65 54.05 -1.78
#